data_AF-A0A2M8KHT8-F1
#
_entry.id   AF-A0A2M8KHT8-F1
#
_cell.length_a   1.000
_cell.length_b   1.000
_cell.length_c   1.000
_cell.angle_alpha   90.00
_cell.angle_beta   90.00
_cell.angle_gamma   90.00
#
_symmetry.space_group_name_H-M   'P 1'
#
loop_
_entity.id
_entity.type
_entity.pdbx_description
1 polymer ?
#
loop_
_entity_poly.entity_id
_entity_poly.type
_entity_poly.pdbx_seq_one_letter_code
_entity_poly.pdbx_strand_id
1 'polypeptide(L)'
;MNLDSDKIISLTDGVVSASPDGKSDSRVSPIGDLGENEMILDIGPKTVKKFEDIIKQAKMIVWNGPMGLFEIGSFAAGSAAIAKAVAKSGAFSLVGGGETIALLEGLNLLDKMSHVSTGGGAMLKFLAGGKLPGIEALNNR
;
A
#
# COMPACT_ATOMS: atom_id res chain seq x y z
N MET A 1 -1.89 3.69 21.32
CA MET A 1 -1.53 4.31 20.02
C MET A 1 -2.53 5.42 19.79
N ASN A 2 -2.10 6.68 19.69
CA ASN A 2 -3.03 7.78 19.44
C ASN A 2 -3.38 7.78 17.95
N LEU A 3 -4.58 7.31 17.62
CA LEU A 3 -5.07 7.20 16.24
C LEU A 3 -5.53 8.55 15.66
N ASP A 4 -5.64 9.58 16.51
CA ASP A 4 -6.11 10.93 16.14
C ASP A 4 -4.96 11.89 15.80
N SER A 5 -3.77 11.37 15.51
CA SER A 5 -2.66 12.21 15.06
C SER A 5 -2.88 12.65 13.62
N ASP A 6 -2.60 13.92 13.31
CA ASP A 6 -2.55 14.44 11.92
C ASP A 6 -1.56 13.67 11.01
N LYS A 7 -0.70 12.82 11.60
CA LYS A 7 0.23 11.95 10.88
C LYS A 7 -0.42 10.65 10.38
N ILE A 8 -1.59 10.29 10.90
CA ILE A 8 -2.36 9.11 10.48
C ILE A 8 -3.41 9.59 9.51
N ILE A 9 -3.28 9.16 8.26
CA ILE A 9 -4.14 9.62 7.18
C ILE A 9 -5.20 8.56 6.90
N SER A 10 -6.42 8.80 7.37
CA SER A 10 -7.56 7.94 7.10
C SER A 10 -8.06 8.07 5.66
N LEU A 11 -8.66 6.99 5.16
CA LEU A 11 -9.33 6.92 3.87
C LEU A 11 -10.58 7.81 3.87
N THR A 12 -10.91 8.39 2.71
CA THR A 12 -12.09 9.25 2.54
C THR A 12 -13.19 8.58 1.73
N ASP A 13 -12.82 7.69 0.82
CA ASP A 13 -13.69 6.91 -0.03
C ASP A 13 -13.04 5.56 -0.39
N GLY A 14 -13.88 4.60 -0.75
CA GLY A 14 -13.49 3.25 -1.14
C GLY A 14 -14.26 2.79 -2.37
N VAL A 15 -13.71 1.82 -3.08
CA VAL A 15 -14.45 0.99 -4.04
C VAL A 15 -15.09 -0.14 -3.26
N VAL A 16 -16.41 -0.22 -3.32
CA VAL A 16 -17.21 -1.20 -2.59
C VAL A 16 -17.92 -2.15 -3.54
N SER A 17 -18.10 -3.38 -3.10
CA SER A 17 -18.85 -4.44 -3.79
C SER A 17 -19.46 -5.39 -2.76
N ALA A 18 -20.50 -6.12 -3.13
CA ALA A 18 -21.07 -7.18 -2.31
C ALA A 18 -20.21 -8.46 -2.28
N SER A 19 -19.28 -8.62 -3.24
CA SER A 19 -18.43 -9.80 -3.38
C SER A 19 -17.03 -9.43 -3.88
N PRO A 20 -15.97 -10.14 -3.42
CA PRO A 20 -14.60 -9.96 -3.91
C PRO A 20 -14.32 -10.62 -5.26
N ASP A 21 -15.29 -11.30 -5.87
CA ASP A 21 -15.11 -12.11 -7.08
C ASP A 21 -14.84 -11.33 -8.38
N GLY A 22 -14.98 -10.00 -8.37
CA GLY A 22 -14.82 -9.14 -9.54
C GLY A 22 -15.93 -9.28 -10.59
N LYS A 23 -17.02 -10.00 -10.27
CA LYS A 23 -18.20 -10.18 -11.12
C LYS A 23 -19.39 -9.37 -10.65
N SER A 24 -19.47 -9.14 -9.35
CA SER A 24 -20.51 -8.29 -8.75
C SER A 24 -20.28 -6.82 -9.09
N ASP A 25 -21.37 -6.06 -9.21
CA ASP A 25 -21.29 -4.61 -9.44
C ASP A 25 -20.49 -3.94 -8.34
N SER A 26 -19.62 -3.01 -8.74
CA SER A 26 -18.83 -2.20 -7.83
C SER A 26 -19.15 -0.72 -8.01
N ARG A 27 -19.02 0.03 -6.92
CA ARG A 27 -19.23 1.48 -6.92
C ARG A 27 -18.25 2.17 -5.99
N VAL A 28 -18.08 3.48 -6.17
CA VAL A 28 -17.33 4.31 -5.22
C VAL A 28 -18.29 4.75 -4.11
N SER A 29 -17.85 4.70 -2.86
CA SER A 29 -18.60 5.20 -1.71
C SER A 29 -17.72 5.98 -0.73
N PRO A 30 -18.23 7.04 -0.07
CA PRO A 30 -17.58 7.62 1.10
C PRO A 30 -17.38 6.58 2.21
N ILE A 31 -16.29 6.71 2.97
CA ILE A 31 -16.10 5.89 4.18
C ILE A 31 -17.19 6.25 5.19
N GLY A 32 -17.96 5.24 5.62
CA GLY A 32 -19.11 5.40 6.52
C GLY A 32 -20.47 5.29 5.83
N ASP A 33 -20.52 5.23 4.49
CA ASP A 33 -21.74 5.00 3.71
C ASP A 33 -21.64 3.68 2.94
N LEU A 34 -21.84 2.56 3.65
CA LEU A 34 -21.80 1.22 3.07
C LEU A 34 -23.17 0.56 3.22
N GLY A 35 -23.61 -0.13 2.16
CA GLY A 35 -24.75 -1.04 2.25
C GLY A 35 -24.45 -2.23 3.16
N GLU A 36 -25.50 -2.88 3.69
CA GLU A 36 -25.37 -3.95 4.71
C GLU A 36 -24.44 -5.10 4.31
N ASN A 37 -24.34 -5.41 3.00
CA ASN A 37 -23.53 -6.50 2.47
C ASN A 37 -22.32 -6.01 1.66
N GLU A 38 -22.06 -4.71 1.62
CA GLU A 38 -20.93 -4.17 0.88
C GLU A 38 -19.65 -4.18 1.70
N MET A 39 -18.53 -4.47 1.04
CA MET A 39 -17.19 -4.40 1.63
C MET A 39 -16.29 -3.53 0.78
N ILE A 40 -15.33 -2.86 1.44
CA ILE A 40 -14.30 -2.06 0.76
C ILE A 40 -13.24 -3.01 0.21
N LEU A 41 -13.02 -2.95 -1.10
CA LEU A 41 -12.07 -3.84 -1.79
C LEU A 41 -10.91 -3.08 -2.45
N ASP A 42 -11.04 -1.76 -2.60
CA ASP A 42 -9.94 -0.88 -3.04
C ASP A 42 -10.19 0.54 -2.51
N ILE A 43 -9.18 1.40 -2.60
CA ILE A 43 -9.32 2.81 -2.24
C ILE A 43 -10.01 3.61 -3.36
N GLY A 44 -10.85 4.55 -2.97
CA GLY A 44 -11.56 5.42 -3.90
C GLY A 44 -10.69 6.54 -4.47
N PRO A 45 -11.18 7.23 -5.52
CA PRO A 45 -10.42 8.27 -6.23
C PRO A 45 -10.03 9.46 -5.34
N LYS A 46 -10.83 9.86 -4.35
CA LYS A 46 -10.47 10.96 -3.45
C LYS A 46 -9.31 10.56 -2.53
N THR A 47 -9.33 9.33 -2.07
CA THR A 47 -8.28 8.74 -1.23
C THR A 47 -6.98 8.59 -2.01
N VAL A 48 -7.04 8.07 -3.24
CA VAL A 48 -5.89 8.03 -4.16
C VAL A 48 -5.29 9.42 -4.31
N LYS A 49 -6.11 10.42 -4.65
CA LYS A 49 -5.64 11.79 -4.87
C LYS A 49 -4.94 12.37 -3.63
N LYS A 50 -5.52 12.16 -2.45
CA LYS A 50 -4.94 12.58 -1.17
C LYS A 50 -3.57 11.94 -0.93
N PHE A 51 -3.44 10.64 -1.18
CA PHE A 51 -2.16 9.93 -1.01
C PHE A 51 -1.13 10.35 -2.05
N GLU A 52 -1.50 10.58 -3.30
CA GLU A 52 -0.60 11.13 -4.32
C GLU A 52 0.00 12.47 -3.89
N ASP A 53 -0.81 13.37 -3.33
CA ASP A 53 -0.36 14.69 -2.89
C ASP A 53 0.62 14.59 -1.70
N ILE A 54 0.45 13.60 -0.82
CA ILE A 54 1.38 13.32 0.28
C ILE A 54 2.67 12.69 -0.24
N ILE A 55 2.55 11.67 -1.09
CA ILE A 55 3.67 10.94 -1.70
C ILE A 55 4.60 11.90 -2.44
N LYS A 56 4.03 12.86 -3.18
CA LYS A 56 4.80 13.88 -3.91
C LYS A 56 5.69 14.75 -3.02
N GLN A 57 5.34 14.91 -1.74
CA GLN A 57 6.08 15.74 -0.78
C GLN A 57 7.08 14.93 0.05
N ALA A 58 7.01 13.60 -0.01
CA ALA A 58 7.86 12.72 0.77
C ALA A 58 9.31 12.75 0.27
N LYS A 59 10.27 12.68 1.20
CA LYS A 59 11.69 12.46 0.88
C LYS A 59 12.07 10.98 0.93
N MET A 60 11.33 10.21 1.73
CA MET A 60 11.50 8.77 1.91
C MET A 60 10.11 8.15 2.04
N ILE A 61 9.92 7.01 1.38
CA ILE A 61 8.68 6.24 1.37
C ILE A 61 9.02 4.81 1.77
N VAL A 62 8.33 4.28 2.77
CA VAL A 62 8.33 2.85 3.09
C VAL A 62 6.95 2.31 2.74
N TRP A 63 6.89 1.31 1.87
CA TRP A 63 5.63 0.75 1.42
C TRP A 63 5.59 -0.78 1.57
N ASN A 64 4.56 -1.25 2.27
CA ASN A 64 4.31 -2.67 2.50
C ASN A 64 2.80 -2.93 2.49
N GLY A 65 2.33 -3.64 1.47
CA GLY A 65 0.94 -4.04 1.29
C GLY A 65 0.25 -3.22 0.18
N PRO A 66 -0.46 -3.86 -0.77
CA PRO A 66 -1.33 -3.17 -1.70
C PRO A 66 -2.48 -2.44 -0.97
N MET A 67 -3.16 -1.54 -1.68
CA MET A 67 -4.26 -0.74 -1.12
C MET A 67 -5.63 -1.44 -1.16
N GLY A 68 -5.71 -2.54 -1.92
CA GLY A 68 -6.94 -3.27 -2.21
C GLY A 68 -6.63 -4.66 -2.75
N LEU A 69 -7.67 -5.37 -3.18
CA LEU A 69 -7.60 -6.71 -3.76
C LEU A 69 -7.07 -6.67 -5.20
N PHE A 70 -5.78 -6.36 -5.33
CA PHE A 70 -5.14 -6.04 -6.61
C PHE A 70 -5.10 -7.20 -7.61
N GLU A 71 -5.27 -8.44 -7.14
CA GLU A 71 -5.37 -9.63 -7.97
C GLU A 71 -6.63 -9.65 -8.84
N ILE A 72 -7.64 -8.88 -8.44
CA ILE A 72 -8.92 -8.75 -9.15
C ILE A 72 -8.93 -7.40 -9.86
N GLY A 73 -9.03 -7.42 -11.20
CA GLY A 73 -8.86 -6.22 -12.03
C GLY A 73 -9.77 -5.04 -11.67
N SER A 74 -10.99 -5.30 -11.19
CA SER A 74 -11.93 -4.26 -10.73
C SER A 74 -11.49 -3.55 -9.43
N PHE A 75 -10.56 -4.14 -8.67
CA PHE A 75 -10.10 -3.67 -7.36
C PHE A 75 -8.59 -3.42 -7.31
N ALA A 76 -7.96 -3.23 -8.47
CA ALA A 76 -6.52 -3.01 -8.62
C ALA A 76 -6.14 -1.55 -8.87
N ALA A 77 -7.11 -0.68 -9.18
CA ALA A 77 -6.86 0.66 -9.69
C ALA A 77 -6.17 1.56 -8.66
N GLY A 78 -6.60 1.53 -7.40
CA GLY A 78 -6.03 2.29 -6.30
C GLY A 78 -4.61 1.86 -5.99
N SER A 79 -4.39 0.55 -5.85
CA SER A 79 -3.05 -0.04 -5.69
C SER A 79 -2.10 0.36 -6.82
N ALA A 80 -2.55 0.29 -8.07
CA ALA A 80 -1.76 0.69 -9.23
C ALA A 80 -1.48 2.20 -9.28
N ALA A 81 -2.41 3.04 -8.83
CA ALA A 81 -2.22 4.48 -8.75
C ALA A 81 -1.14 4.83 -7.71
N ILE A 82 -1.20 4.23 -6.51
CA ILE A 82 -0.16 4.42 -5.49
C ILE A 82 1.20 3.93 -5.97
N ALA A 83 1.27 2.75 -6.60
CA ALA A 83 2.51 2.23 -7.19
C ALA A 83 3.16 3.25 -8.15
N LYS A 84 2.35 3.81 -9.06
CA LYS A 84 2.79 4.82 -10.03
C LYS A 84 3.20 6.13 -9.34
N ALA A 85 2.50 6.53 -8.29
CA ALA A 85 2.82 7.74 -7.54
C ALA A 85 4.17 7.62 -6.82
N VAL A 86 4.41 6.49 -6.15
CA VAL A 86 5.69 6.19 -5.50
C VAL A 86 6.82 6.19 -6.52
N ALA A 87 6.66 5.49 -7.64
CA ALA A 87 7.65 5.42 -8.72
C ALA A 87 8.00 6.79 -9.32
N LYS A 88 7.05 7.75 -9.34
CA LYS A 88 7.24 9.10 -9.88
C LYS A 88 7.69 10.13 -8.85
N SER A 89 7.67 9.80 -7.55
CA SER A 89 7.87 10.77 -6.46
C SER A 89 9.28 11.36 -6.42
N GLY A 90 10.31 10.65 -6.91
CA GLY A 90 11.71 11.00 -6.72
C GLY A 90 12.22 10.82 -5.28
N ALA A 91 11.36 10.36 -4.36
CA ALA A 91 11.73 10.00 -3.00
C ALA A 91 12.56 8.70 -2.97
N PHE A 92 13.36 8.51 -1.93
CA PHE A 92 13.92 7.18 -1.67
C PHE A 92 12.80 6.22 -1.29
N SER A 93 12.56 5.18 -2.10
CA SER A 93 11.51 4.19 -1.87
C SER A 93 12.08 2.86 -1.37
N LEU A 94 11.64 2.45 -0.18
CA LEU A 94 11.83 1.10 0.37
C LEU A 94 10.51 0.35 0.25
N VAL A 95 10.45 -0.61 -0.67
CA VAL A 95 9.27 -1.47 -0.85
C VAL A 95 9.56 -2.87 -0.32
N GLY A 96 8.56 -3.51 0.27
CA GLY A 96 8.69 -4.89 0.72
C GLY A 96 7.34 -5.57 0.94
N GLY A 97 7.38 -6.88 1.16
CA GLY A 97 6.19 -7.73 1.19
C GLY A 97 5.91 -8.34 -0.17
N GLY A 98 5.59 -9.65 -0.19
CA GLY A 98 5.44 -10.41 -1.43
C GLY A 98 4.36 -9.84 -2.36
N GLU A 99 3.23 -9.41 -1.81
CA GLU A 99 2.12 -8.83 -2.57
C GLU A 99 2.49 -7.48 -3.20
N THR A 100 3.19 -6.60 -2.45
CA THR A 100 3.70 -5.32 -2.98
C THR A 100 4.65 -5.56 -4.16
N ILE A 101 5.53 -6.56 -4.03
CA ILE A 101 6.49 -6.92 -5.08
C ILE A 101 5.74 -7.47 -6.30
N ALA A 102 4.80 -8.39 -6.12
CA ALA A 102 4.01 -8.97 -7.20
C ALA A 102 3.20 -7.92 -7.97
N LEU A 103 2.58 -6.97 -7.25
CA LEU A 103 1.90 -5.82 -7.85
C LEU A 103 2.87 -4.98 -8.71
N LEU A 104 4.06 -4.69 -8.19
CA LEU A 104 5.05 -3.87 -8.89
C LEU A 104 5.65 -4.56 -10.12
N GLU A 105 5.88 -5.87 -10.04
CA GLU A 105 6.29 -6.69 -11.17
C GLU A 105 5.21 -6.68 -12.26
N GLY A 106 3.95 -6.92 -11.90
CA GLY A 106 2.82 -6.89 -12.84
C GLY A 106 2.64 -5.53 -13.54
N LEU A 107 3.07 -4.44 -12.91
CA LEU A 107 3.04 -3.09 -13.47
C LEU A 107 4.35 -2.68 -14.18
N ASN A 108 5.38 -3.52 -14.19
CA ASN A 108 6.72 -3.20 -14.68
C ASN A 108 7.31 -1.93 -14.02
N LEU A 109 7.14 -1.81 -12.69
CA LEU A 109 7.61 -0.67 -11.89
C LEU A 109 8.69 -1.05 -10.88
N LEU A 110 9.09 -2.32 -10.80
CA LEU A 110 10.05 -2.79 -9.81
C LEU A 110 11.42 -2.10 -9.95
N ASP A 111 11.85 -1.86 -11.19
CA ASP A 111 13.10 -1.14 -11.52
C ASP A 111 13.06 0.36 -11.18
N LYS A 112 11.87 0.90 -10.90
CA LYS A 112 11.68 2.31 -10.49
C LYS A 112 11.77 2.50 -8.98
N MET A 113 11.91 1.42 -8.20
CA MET A 113 12.03 1.50 -6.75
C MET A 113 13.48 1.59 -6.31
N SER A 114 13.77 2.39 -5.28
CA SER A 114 15.15 2.59 -4.81
C SER A 114 15.70 1.35 -4.11
N HIS A 115 14.87 0.64 -3.35
CA HIS A 115 15.23 -0.61 -2.70
C HIS A 115 14.02 -1.55 -2.58
N VAL A 116 14.21 -2.78 -3.04
CA VAL A 116 13.22 -3.86 -2.92
C VAL A 116 13.70 -4.86 -1.87
N SER A 117 13.00 -4.92 -0.74
CA SER A 117 13.32 -5.86 0.33
C SER A 117 12.66 -7.21 0.09
N THR A 118 13.49 -8.26 0.00
CA THR A 118 13.05 -9.66 0.01
C THR A 118 12.82 -10.21 1.42
N GLY A 119 13.03 -9.39 2.46
CA GLY A 119 12.90 -9.80 3.86
C GLY A 119 11.45 -9.98 4.31
N GLY A 120 10.46 -9.48 3.55
CA GLY A 120 9.03 -9.59 3.91
C GLY A 120 8.77 -9.13 5.34
N GLY A 121 8.26 -10.04 6.18
CA GLY A 121 8.03 -9.77 7.61
C GLY A 121 9.29 -9.43 8.41
N ALA A 122 10.47 -9.91 8.00
CA ALA A 122 11.74 -9.55 8.66
C ALA A 122 12.07 -8.05 8.47
N MET A 123 11.74 -7.46 7.32
CA MET A 123 11.90 -6.02 7.09
C MET A 123 11.05 -5.21 8.07
N LEU A 124 9.76 -5.56 8.21
CA LEU A 124 8.86 -4.88 9.14
C LEU A 124 9.33 -5.06 10.59
N LYS A 125 9.77 -6.26 10.98
CA LYS A 125 10.31 -6.53 12.30
C LYS A 125 11.56 -5.69 12.58
N PHE A 126 12.45 -5.55 11.61
CA PHE A 126 13.64 -4.70 11.74
C PHE A 126 13.27 -3.22 11.89
N LEU A 127 12.36 -2.71 11.06
CA LEU A 127 11.87 -1.32 11.11
C LEU A 127 11.12 -1.01 12.41
N ALA A 128 10.46 -1.99 13.01
CA ALA A 128 9.84 -1.89 14.33
C ALA A 128 10.86 -1.88 15.49
N GLY A 129 12.18 -1.85 15.20
CA GLY A 129 13.25 -1.91 16.19
C GLY A 129 13.47 -3.33 16.77
N GLY A 130 12.86 -4.34 16.15
CA GLY A 130 13.01 -5.73 16.55
C GLY A 130 14.40 -6.26 16.24
N LYS A 131 14.92 -7.07 17.16
CA LYS A 131 16.17 -7.81 16.96
C LYS A 131 15.96 -8.94 15.96
N LEU A 132 16.87 -9.04 15.00
CA LEU A 132 16.94 -10.13 14.02
C LEU A 132 18.13 -11.02 14.36
N PRO A 133 17.93 -12.30 14.74
CA PRO A 133 19.02 -13.17 15.19
C PRO A 133 20.17 -13.29 14.20
N GLY A 134 19.87 -13.33 12.89
CA GLY A 134 20.88 -13.38 11.84
C GLY A 134 21.73 -12.12 11.74
N ILE A 135 21.18 -10.94 12.04
CA ILE A 135 21.95 -9.68 12.09
C ILE A 135 22.74 -9.59 13.39
N GLU A 136 22.15 -9.98 14.52
CA GLU A 136 22.83 -9.96 15.82
C GLU A 136 24.08 -10.86 15.82
N ALA A 137 24.00 -12.04 15.20
CA ALA A 137 25.15 -12.94 15.06
C ALA A 137 26.32 -12.32 14.27
N LEU A 138 26.05 -11.35 13.38
CA LEU A 138 27.05 -10.67 12.55
C LEU A 138 27.57 -9.38 13.19
N ASN A 139 26.90 -8.85 14.22
CA ASN A 139 27.25 -7.59 14.88
C ASN A 139 28.46 -7.68 15.84
N ASN A 140 29.13 -8.83 15.93
CA ASN A 140 30.37 -9.00 16.68
C ASN A 140 31.62 -8.53 15.89
N ARG A 141 31.53 -7.37 15.21
CA ARG A 141 32.67 -6.74 14.53
C ARG A 141 33.18 -5.55 15.33
#